data_AF-A0A6V7I4B2-F1
#
_entry.id   AF-A0A6V7I4B2-F1
#
_cell.length_a   1.000
_cell.length_b   1.000
_cell.length_c   1.000
_cell.angle_alpha   90.00
_cell.angle_beta   90.00
_cell.angle_gamma   90.00
#
_symmetry.space_group_name_H-M   'P 1'
#
loop_
_entity.id
_entity.type
_entity.pdbx_description
1 polymer ?
#
loop_
_entity_poly.entity_id
_entity_poly.type
_entity_poly.pdbx_seq_one_letter_code
_entity_poly.pdbx_strand_id
1 'polypeptide(L)'
;DDGKEWFHNLLKSSASEKTCDVILNRLSNDDERLKLLISYLKFRKICMDFTPSHIKSDELTKQLRLEADRKCLVTVNKYIILGLYSSSVAHGVPGSLELALTYANRCTVLFRYHLYEECLLDIARALKCNCTEDVRGSLYARRLRCFIRLRRSDEEIAAARECAIQQFQKMHPEGPLQLEVNGILFGKDYQDDPPDQDEIPNSESNQPERENVGPIEIKIEDISCEIYDASRIDIQHSQEYGAKIAATTYIKPGEAIAIIRPYVRKIITRLTYRCCALCDKDAFAAIPCDYCVHAVYCSEDCRDRAWNEYHELECPIIDILEELRIADDYLVFVRGLLKGVKQADGMDNFIAMIEDIEGEE
;
A
#
# COMPACT_ATOMS: atom_id res chain seq x y z
N ASP A 1 -6.06 -25.10 -21.87
CA ASP A 1 -7.48 -25.05 -22.23
C ASP A 1 -8.40 -24.34 -21.21
N ASP A 2 -7.93 -23.90 -20.04
CA ASP A 2 -8.78 -23.17 -19.07
C ASP A 2 -9.05 -21.69 -19.42
N GLY A 3 -8.15 -21.04 -20.16
CA GLY A 3 -8.29 -19.62 -20.52
C GLY A 3 -9.47 -19.33 -21.47
N LYS A 4 -9.89 -20.30 -22.28
CA LYS A 4 -11.02 -20.16 -23.21
C LYS A 4 -12.36 -20.07 -22.48
N GLU A 5 -12.61 -21.00 -21.55
CA GLU A 5 -13.85 -21.05 -20.77
C GLU A 5 -13.98 -19.83 -19.84
N TRP A 6 -12.84 -19.34 -19.35
CA TRP A 6 -12.73 -18.15 -18.50
C TRP A 6 -13.01 -16.83 -19.26
N PHE A 7 -12.44 -16.64 -20.47
CA PHE A 7 -12.72 -15.45 -21.31
C PHE A 7 -14.16 -15.47 -21.87
N HIS A 8 -14.72 -16.67 -22.04
CA HIS A 8 -16.12 -16.87 -22.42
C HIS A 8 -17.10 -16.31 -21.38
N ASN A 9 -16.78 -16.44 -20.09
CA ASN A 9 -17.58 -15.91 -18.99
C ASN A 9 -17.48 -14.38 -18.87
N LEU A 10 -16.31 -13.81 -19.15
CA LEU A 10 -16.07 -12.36 -19.19
C LEU A 10 -16.95 -11.66 -20.25
N LEU A 11 -17.06 -12.24 -21.44
CA LEU A 11 -17.88 -11.69 -22.53
C LEU A 11 -19.39 -11.90 -22.34
N LYS A 12 -19.82 -13.01 -21.73
CA LYS A 12 -21.25 -13.24 -21.37
C LYS A 12 -21.79 -12.23 -20.35
N SER A 13 -20.93 -11.66 -19.51
CA SER A 13 -21.33 -10.65 -18.52
C SER A 13 -21.64 -9.27 -19.13
N SER A 14 -21.23 -9.03 -20.39
CA SER A 14 -21.28 -7.70 -21.03
C SER A 14 -21.87 -7.65 -22.44
N ALA A 15 -22.18 -8.80 -23.08
CA ALA A 15 -22.77 -8.88 -24.42
C ALA A 15 -23.71 -10.10 -24.60
N SER A 16 -24.58 -10.06 -25.62
CA SER A 16 -25.50 -11.17 -25.91
C SER A 16 -24.77 -12.43 -26.36
N GLU A 17 -25.21 -13.58 -25.83
CA GLU A 17 -24.57 -14.90 -25.92
C GLU A 17 -24.11 -15.29 -27.34
N LYS A 18 -24.92 -14.99 -28.37
CA LYS A 18 -24.62 -15.30 -29.77
C LYS A 18 -23.47 -14.49 -30.39
N THR A 19 -23.16 -13.32 -29.85
CA THR A 19 -22.09 -12.45 -30.37
C THR A 19 -20.73 -12.90 -29.86
N CYS A 20 -20.69 -13.40 -28.63
CA CYS A 20 -19.49 -13.89 -27.95
C CYS A 20 -18.97 -15.17 -28.61
N ASP A 21 -19.86 -16.12 -28.93
CA ASP A 21 -19.51 -17.39 -29.57
C ASP A 21 -18.85 -17.20 -30.94
N VAL A 22 -19.23 -16.17 -31.69
CA VAL A 22 -18.69 -15.91 -33.04
C VAL A 22 -17.29 -15.28 -32.97
N ILE A 23 -17.02 -14.46 -31.94
CA ILE A 23 -15.72 -13.78 -31.76
C ILE A 23 -14.69 -14.76 -31.20
N LEU A 24 -15.09 -15.59 -30.22
CA LEU A 24 -14.20 -16.54 -29.55
C LEU A 24 -13.79 -17.71 -30.45
N ASN A 25 -14.69 -18.19 -31.32
CA ASN A 25 -14.38 -19.26 -32.27
C ASN A 25 -13.45 -18.84 -33.42
N ARG A 26 -13.08 -17.56 -33.50
CA ARG A 26 -12.15 -17.04 -34.50
C ARG A 26 -10.77 -16.70 -33.96
N LEU A 27 -10.53 -16.88 -32.65
CA LEU A 27 -9.29 -16.47 -32.01
C LEU A 27 -8.56 -17.69 -31.42
N SER A 28 -7.34 -17.87 -31.87
CA SER A 28 -6.56 -19.11 -31.84
C SER A 28 -5.63 -19.18 -30.63
N ASN A 29 -5.09 -18.05 -30.15
CA ASN A 29 -4.06 -17.98 -29.11
C ASN A 29 -4.19 -16.73 -28.19
N ASP A 30 -3.37 -16.66 -27.13
CA ASP A 30 -3.41 -15.59 -26.12
C ASP A 30 -2.98 -14.21 -26.63
N ASP A 31 -2.12 -14.17 -27.65
CA ASP A 31 -1.68 -12.94 -28.30
C ASP A 31 -2.83 -12.26 -29.09
N GLU A 32 -3.69 -13.07 -29.73
CA GLU A 32 -4.94 -12.60 -30.34
C GLU A 32 -5.95 -12.09 -29.30
N ARG A 33 -5.94 -12.62 -28.06
CA ARG A 33 -6.79 -12.14 -26.96
C ARG A 33 -6.32 -10.81 -26.40
N LEU A 34 -5.00 -10.62 -26.25
CA LEU A 34 -4.41 -9.35 -25.84
C LEU A 34 -4.61 -8.26 -26.90
N LYS A 35 -4.42 -8.60 -28.17
CA LYS A 35 -4.74 -7.73 -29.32
C LYS A 35 -6.24 -7.42 -29.36
N LEU A 36 -7.12 -8.35 -29.01
CA LEU A 36 -8.56 -8.10 -28.89
C LEU A 36 -8.89 -7.19 -27.69
N LEU A 37 -8.25 -7.34 -26.53
CA LEU A 37 -8.44 -6.43 -25.39
C LEU A 37 -8.02 -5.00 -25.77
N ILE A 38 -6.84 -4.84 -26.37
CA ILE A 38 -6.35 -3.56 -26.89
C ILE A 38 -7.27 -3.03 -27.99
N SER A 39 -7.76 -3.89 -28.89
CA SER A 39 -8.68 -3.50 -29.98
C SER A 39 -10.08 -3.20 -29.48
N TYR A 40 -10.55 -3.83 -28.40
CA TYR A 40 -11.84 -3.57 -27.75
C TYR A 40 -11.80 -2.22 -27.04
N LEU A 41 -10.72 -1.94 -26.32
CA LEU A 41 -10.42 -0.63 -25.73
C LEU A 41 -10.43 0.46 -26.83
N LYS A 42 -9.79 0.20 -27.98
CA LYS A 42 -9.84 1.10 -29.16
C LYS A 42 -11.24 1.20 -29.82
N PHE A 43 -11.95 0.08 -30.00
CA PHE A 43 -13.23 -0.02 -30.72
C PHE A 43 -14.40 0.63 -29.97
N ARG A 44 -14.40 0.55 -28.63
CA ARG A 44 -15.35 1.27 -27.78
C ARG A 44 -15.21 2.79 -27.87
N LYS A 45 -14.24 3.31 -28.64
CA LYS A 45 -13.79 4.70 -28.52
C LYS A 45 -13.62 5.07 -27.06
N ILE A 46 -13.03 4.16 -26.27
CA ILE A 46 -12.27 4.60 -25.09
C ILE A 46 -11.06 5.29 -25.69
N CYS A 47 -11.32 6.51 -26.15
CA CYS A 47 -10.29 7.47 -26.35
C CYS A 47 -9.54 7.52 -25.01
N MET A 48 -8.24 7.72 -25.07
CA MET A 48 -7.45 8.12 -23.91
C MET A 48 -7.93 9.47 -23.31
N ASP A 49 -9.08 9.99 -23.76
CA ASP A 49 -9.96 10.94 -23.05
C ASP A 49 -10.78 10.25 -21.94
N PHE A 50 -10.20 9.28 -21.23
CA PHE A 50 -10.76 8.84 -19.96
C PHE A 50 -10.45 9.92 -18.94
N THR A 51 -11.47 10.67 -18.52
CA THR A 51 -11.39 11.48 -17.31
C THR A 51 -11.46 10.52 -16.12
N PRO A 52 -10.40 10.42 -15.28
CA PRO A 52 -10.47 9.62 -14.08
C PRO A 52 -11.69 10.02 -13.26
N SER A 53 -12.48 9.03 -12.84
CA SER A 53 -13.63 9.29 -11.98
C SER A 53 -13.20 9.51 -10.54
N HIS A 54 -12.08 8.90 -10.14
CA HIS A 54 -11.47 9.10 -8.84
C HIS A 54 -10.23 10.00 -8.95
N ILE A 55 -10.47 11.31 -8.98
CA ILE A 55 -9.42 12.33 -8.88
C ILE A 55 -9.19 12.75 -7.43
N LYS A 56 -7.96 13.19 -7.13
CA LYS A 56 -7.64 13.85 -5.88
C LYS A 56 -8.48 15.14 -5.76
N SER A 57 -9.14 15.33 -4.62
CA SER A 57 -10.11 16.39 -4.37
C SER A 57 -10.10 16.77 -2.90
N ASP A 58 -9.95 18.07 -2.61
CA ASP A 58 -10.01 18.60 -1.24
C ASP A 58 -11.38 18.38 -0.60
N GLU A 59 -12.46 18.48 -1.39
CA GLU A 59 -13.82 18.25 -0.90
C GLU A 59 -13.99 16.79 -0.44
N LEU A 60 -13.56 15.83 -1.26
CA LEU A 60 -13.64 14.41 -0.88
C LEU A 60 -12.68 14.06 0.25
N THR A 61 -11.48 14.66 0.26
CA THR A 61 -10.50 14.53 1.36
C THR A 61 -11.12 14.94 2.69
N LYS A 62 -11.78 16.10 2.72
CA LYS A 62 -12.49 16.62 3.88
C LYS A 62 -13.63 15.70 4.31
N GLN A 63 -14.45 15.22 3.38
CA GLN A 63 -15.56 14.31 3.68
C GLN A 63 -15.06 13.02 4.34
N LEU A 64 -14.03 12.39 3.78
CA LEU A 64 -13.41 11.17 4.30
C LEU A 64 -12.73 11.41 5.65
N ARG A 65 -12.06 12.55 5.83
CA ARG A 65 -11.46 12.95 7.13
C ARG A 65 -12.52 13.06 8.21
N LEU A 66 -13.63 13.74 7.92
CA LEU A 66 -14.73 13.89 8.87
C LEU A 66 -15.42 12.56 9.17
N GLU A 67 -15.46 11.63 8.22
CA GLU A 67 -15.92 10.26 8.46
C GLU A 67 -14.97 9.52 9.42
N ALA A 68 -13.66 9.62 9.21
CA ALA A 68 -12.65 9.06 10.11
C ALA A 68 -12.74 9.65 11.53
N ASP A 69 -12.94 10.98 11.64
CA ASP A 69 -13.15 11.68 12.91
C ASP A 69 -14.37 11.11 13.65
N ARG A 70 -15.51 10.94 12.95
CA ARG A 70 -16.71 10.30 13.53
C ARG A 70 -16.44 8.86 13.94
N LYS A 71 -15.70 8.11 13.14
CA LYS A 71 -15.38 6.71 13.43
C LYS A 71 -14.54 6.57 14.70
N CYS A 72 -13.63 7.51 14.96
CA CYS A 72 -12.82 7.56 16.19
C CYS A 72 -13.66 7.60 17.48
N LEU A 73 -14.91 8.07 17.42
CA LEU A 73 -15.80 8.19 18.57
C LEU A 73 -16.56 6.89 18.89
N VAL A 74 -16.62 5.96 17.93
CA VAL A 74 -17.49 4.76 18.03
C VAL A 74 -16.73 3.44 17.96
N THR A 75 -15.43 3.45 17.63
CA THR A 75 -14.61 2.24 17.60
C THR A 75 -13.22 2.51 18.16
N VAL A 76 -12.61 1.46 18.73
CA VAL A 76 -11.21 1.43 19.16
C VAL A 76 -10.34 0.60 18.20
N ASN A 77 -10.90 0.12 17.09
CA ASN A 77 -10.15 -0.65 16.10
C ASN A 77 -9.25 0.27 15.25
N LYS A 78 -7.95 0.26 15.54
CA LYS A 78 -6.95 1.09 14.85
C LYS A 78 -6.91 0.87 13.34
N TYR A 79 -7.13 -0.36 12.86
CA TYR A 79 -7.07 -0.67 11.43
C TYR A 79 -8.20 0.01 10.65
N ILE A 80 -9.40 0.07 11.23
CA ILE A 80 -10.54 0.75 10.61
C ILE A 80 -10.29 2.27 10.57
N ILE A 81 -9.87 2.85 11.69
CA ILE A 81 -9.69 4.30 11.81
C ILE A 81 -8.55 4.76 10.89
N LEU A 82 -7.37 4.13 10.99
CA LEU A 82 -6.21 4.50 10.20
C LEU A 82 -6.45 4.23 8.71
N GLY A 83 -7.18 3.17 8.35
CA GLY A 83 -7.60 2.92 6.97
C GLY A 83 -8.47 4.03 6.38
N LEU A 84 -9.41 4.58 7.17
CA LEU A 84 -10.24 5.72 6.73
C LEU A 84 -9.42 7.01 6.54
N TYR A 85 -8.50 7.31 7.47
CA TYR A 85 -7.59 8.45 7.26
C TYR A 85 -6.65 8.22 6.08
N SER A 86 -6.13 7.02 5.87
CA SER A 86 -5.31 6.69 4.70
C SER A 86 -6.09 6.82 3.39
N SER A 87 -7.38 6.47 3.40
CA SER A 87 -8.29 6.76 2.28
C SER A 87 -8.42 8.27 2.03
N SER A 88 -8.64 9.06 3.09
CA SER A 88 -8.66 10.53 2.97
C SER A 88 -7.34 11.08 2.40
N VAL A 89 -6.20 10.62 2.90
CA VAL A 89 -4.87 11.00 2.39
C VAL A 89 -4.71 10.64 0.91
N ALA A 90 -5.20 9.48 0.47
CA ALA A 90 -5.11 9.06 -0.94
C ALA A 90 -5.84 9.99 -1.90
N HIS A 91 -6.94 10.59 -1.45
CA HIS A 91 -7.71 11.58 -2.20
C HIS A 91 -7.19 13.02 -2.04
N GLY A 92 -6.21 13.25 -1.17
CA GLY A 92 -5.65 14.58 -0.90
C GLY A 92 -4.95 15.20 -2.10
N VAL A 93 -5.27 16.48 -2.38
CA VAL A 93 -4.51 17.28 -3.34
C VAL A 93 -3.13 17.60 -2.72
N PRO A 94 -2.01 17.36 -3.42
CA PRO A 94 -0.68 17.61 -2.86
C PRO A 94 -0.51 19.05 -2.34
N GLY A 95 -0.04 19.17 -1.10
CA GLY A 95 0.22 20.47 -0.45
C GLY A 95 -1.01 21.20 0.07
N SER A 96 -2.23 20.70 -0.13
CA SER A 96 -3.45 21.39 0.29
C SER A 96 -3.62 21.46 1.81
N LEU A 97 -4.45 22.41 2.26
CA LEU A 97 -4.80 22.53 3.68
C LEU A 97 -5.56 21.30 4.16
N GLU A 98 -6.50 20.75 3.37
CA GLU A 98 -7.27 19.57 3.78
C GLU A 98 -6.38 18.34 3.96
N LEU A 99 -5.39 18.13 3.07
CA LEU A 99 -4.39 17.09 3.24
C LEU A 99 -3.56 17.29 4.52
N ALA A 100 -3.19 18.54 4.82
CA ALA A 100 -2.46 18.90 6.03
C ALA A 100 -3.26 18.56 7.31
N LEU A 101 -4.56 18.90 7.32
CA LEU A 101 -5.48 18.58 8.40
C LEU A 101 -5.68 17.07 8.56
N THR A 102 -5.75 16.32 7.46
CA THR A 102 -5.83 14.85 7.51
C THR A 102 -4.60 14.24 8.16
N TYR A 103 -3.39 14.67 7.80
CA TYR A 103 -2.16 14.23 8.48
C TYR A 103 -2.14 14.64 9.96
N ALA A 104 -2.58 15.85 10.30
CA ALA A 104 -2.66 16.31 11.68
C ALA A 104 -3.63 15.46 12.53
N ASN A 105 -4.78 15.08 11.98
CA ASN A 105 -5.74 14.20 12.66
C ASN A 105 -5.22 12.76 12.74
N ARG A 106 -4.68 12.20 11.64
CA ARG A 106 -4.14 10.84 11.61
C ARG A 106 -2.96 10.68 12.59
N CYS A 107 -2.06 11.67 12.69
CA CYS A 107 -0.95 11.62 13.65
C CYS A 107 -1.42 11.61 15.12
N THR A 108 -2.55 12.25 15.44
CA THR A 108 -3.16 12.18 16.77
C THR A 108 -3.62 10.76 17.10
N VAL A 109 -4.18 10.06 16.11
CA VAL A 109 -4.57 8.65 16.26
C VAL A 109 -3.35 7.74 16.37
N LEU A 110 -2.32 7.94 15.55
CA LEU A 110 -1.07 7.18 15.61
C LEU A 110 -0.41 7.32 17.00
N PHE A 111 -0.35 8.54 17.55
CA PHE A 111 0.16 8.79 18.89
C PHE A 111 -0.63 8.01 19.96
N ARG A 112 -1.97 8.05 19.91
CA ARG A 112 -2.85 7.31 20.84
C ARG A 112 -2.65 5.80 20.79
N TYR A 113 -2.23 5.25 19.64
CA TYR A 113 -1.92 3.83 19.50
C TYR A 113 -0.43 3.49 19.67
N HIS A 114 0.37 4.41 20.23
CA HIS A 114 1.79 4.21 20.53
C HIS A 114 2.65 3.99 19.27
N LEU A 115 2.15 4.37 18.10
CA LEU A 115 2.84 4.33 16.81
C LEU A 115 3.61 5.64 16.62
N TYR A 116 4.60 5.86 17.49
CA TYR A 116 5.28 7.16 17.61
C TYR A 116 6.15 7.51 16.41
N GLU A 117 6.81 6.53 15.77
CA GLU A 117 7.60 6.76 14.56
C GLU A 117 6.71 7.13 13.38
N GLU A 118 5.59 6.43 13.20
CA GLU A 118 4.58 6.73 12.19
C GLU A 118 3.93 8.10 12.44
N CYS A 119 3.68 8.44 13.71
CA CYS A 119 3.19 9.76 14.10
C CYS A 119 4.16 10.86 13.65
N LEU A 120 5.47 10.67 13.83
CA LEU A 120 6.50 11.60 13.39
C LEU A 120 6.53 11.77 11.86
N LEU A 121 6.31 10.69 11.10
CA LEU A 121 6.20 10.75 9.65
C LEU A 121 5.04 11.66 9.20
N ASP A 122 3.85 11.47 9.79
CA ASP A 122 2.69 12.30 9.47
C ASP A 122 2.86 13.75 9.91
N ILE A 123 3.49 14.01 11.06
CA ILE A 123 3.84 15.37 11.48
C ILE A 123 4.74 16.04 10.43
N ALA A 124 5.79 15.34 9.97
CA ALA A 124 6.69 15.87 8.96
C ALA A 124 5.97 16.16 7.63
N ARG A 125 5.03 15.29 7.23
CA ARG A 125 4.22 15.49 6.02
C ARG A 125 3.26 16.66 6.14
N ALA A 126 2.54 16.77 7.26
CA ALA A 126 1.65 17.90 7.53
C ALA A 126 2.40 19.23 7.48
N LEU A 127 3.59 19.32 8.07
CA LEU A 127 4.40 20.54 8.11
C LEU A 127 4.92 20.99 6.72
N LYS A 128 4.95 20.08 5.74
CA LYS A 128 5.28 20.38 4.32
C LYS A 128 4.06 20.89 3.54
N CYS A 129 2.85 20.74 4.06
CA CYS A 129 1.62 21.24 3.46
C CYS A 129 1.28 22.64 3.99
N ASN A 130 0.26 23.26 3.40
CA ASN A 130 -0.26 24.55 3.83
C ASN A 130 -1.02 24.44 5.17
N CYS A 131 -0.28 24.50 6.29
CA CYS A 131 -0.86 24.54 7.64
C CYS A 131 -1.01 25.98 8.16
N THR A 132 -2.04 26.21 8.97
CA THR A 132 -2.13 27.42 9.81
C THR A 132 -1.12 27.38 10.95
N GLU A 133 -0.72 28.53 11.49
CA GLU A 133 0.23 28.61 12.62
C GLU A 133 -0.24 27.81 13.84
N ASP A 134 -1.55 27.71 14.07
CA ASP A 134 -2.13 26.93 15.17
C ASP A 134 -1.97 25.43 14.97
N VAL A 135 -2.22 24.95 13.75
CA VAL A 135 -2.01 23.53 13.41
C VAL A 135 -0.52 23.20 13.50
N ARG A 136 0.36 24.09 13.03
CA ARG A 136 1.81 23.92 13.18
C ARG A 136 2.20 23.81 14.66
N GLY A 137 1.64 24.65 15.53
CA GLY A 137 1.90 24.61 16.97
C GLY A 137 1.55 23.25 17.59
N SER A 138 0.36 22.71 17.29
CA SER A 138 -0.06 21.40 17.80
C SER A 138 0.82 20.26 17.28
N LEU A 139 1.25 20.34 16.01
CA LEU A 139 2.18 19.38 15.41
C LEU A 139 3.55 19.35 16.09
N TYR A 140 4.16 20.52 16.37
CA TYR A 140 5.45 20.56 17.08
C TYR A 140 5.33 20.12 18.54
N ALA A 141 4.23 20.45 19.23
CA ALA A 141 3.97 19.96 20.58
C ALA A 141 3.84 18.42 20.61
N ARG A 142 3.15 17.83 19.62
CA ARG A 142 3.05 16.38 19.48
C ARG A 142 4.38 15.73 19.09
N ARG A 143 5.18 16.37 18.23
CA ARG A 143 6.54 15.92 17.89
C ARG A 143 7.40 15.76 19.13
N LEU A 144 7.36 16.78 19.99
CA LEU A 144 8.06 16.79 21.25
C LEU A 144 7.61 15.64 22.17
N ARG A 145 6.30 15.38 22.28
CA ARG A 145 5.79 14.23 23.04
C ARG A 145 6.27 12.89 22.46
N CYS A 146 6.27 12.72 21.14
CA CYS A 146 6.83 11.52 20.50
C CYS A 146 8.29 11.31 20.87
N PHE A 147 9.10 12.38 20.88
CA PHE A 147 10.54 12.28 21.20
C PHE A 147 10.77 11.82 22.63
N ILE A 148 9.96 12.30 23.59
CA ILE A 148 9.98 11.81 24.98
C ILE A 148 9.61 10.33 25.02
N ARG A 149 8.48 9.94 24.41
CA ARG A 149 7.98 8.56 24.47
C ARG A 149 8.94 7.56 23.81
N LEU A 150 9.61 7.98 22.74
CA LEU A 150 10.66 7.21 22.06
C LEU A 150 12.00 7.21 22.81
N ARG A 151 12.12 7.95 23.93
CA ARG A 151 13.36 8.11 24.69
C ARG A 151 14.53 8.54 23.80
N ARG A 152 14.27 9.52 22.92
CA ARG A 152 15.32 10.20 22.14
C ARG A 152 16.31 10.87 23.09
N SER A 153 17.47 11.25 22.57
CA SER A 153 18.50 11.93 23.36
C SER A 153 17.97 13.23 23.99
N ASP A 154 18.55 13.64 25.12
CA ASP A 154 18.20 14.90 25.78
C ASP A 154 18.39 16.09 24.85
N GLU A 155 19.41 16.04 23.98
CA GLU A 155 19.64 17.05 22.94
C GLU A 155 18.49 17.10 21.92
N GLU A 156 18.02 15.95 21.42
CA GLU A 156 16.89 15.88 20.49
C GLU A 156 15.59 16.38 21.12
N ILE A 157 15.33 16.03 22.38
CA ILE A 157 14.16 16.48 23.13
C ILE A 157 14.23 18.00 23.36
N ALA A 158 15.38 18.53 23.76
CA ALA A 158 15.58 19.97 23.95
C ALA A 158 15.36 20.74 22.63
N ALA A 159 15.92 20.26 21.52
CA ALA A 159 15.72 20.86 20.20
C ALA A 159 14.25 20.81 19.76
N ALA A 160 13.56 19.68 19.99
CA ALA A 160 12.14 19.57 19.69
C ALA A 160 11.29 20.54 20.52
N ARG A 161 11.65 20.74 21.80
CA ARG A 161 10.98 21.67 22.71
C ARG A 161 11.16 23.11 22.27
N GLU A 162 12.36 23.48 21.87
CA GLU A 162 12.65 24.82 21.37
C GLU A 162 11.82 25.14 20.12
N CYS A 163 11.76 24.24 19.14
CA CYS A 163 10.90 24.42 17.96
C CYS A 163 9.43 24.63 18.33
N ALA A 164 8.92 23.88 19.32
CA ALA A 164 7.53 24.00 19.76
C ALA A 164 7.27 25.35 20.45
N ILE A 165 8.20 25.83 21.28
CA ILE A 165 8.12 27.16 21.93
C ILE A 165 8.15 28.28 20.88
N GLN A 166 9.06 28.20 19.90
CA GLN A 166 9.15 29.19 18.83
C GLN A 166 7.86 29.25 18.00
N GLN A 167 7.23 28.09 17.74
CA GLN A 167 5.96 28.05 17.02
C GLN A 167 4.79 28.56 17.87
N PHE A 168 4.77 28.25 19.17
CA PHE A 168 3.73 28.68 20.10
C PHE A 168 3.52 30.20 20.10
N GLN A 169 4.62 30.97 20.00
CA GLN A 169 4.59 32.44 19.94
C GLN A 169 3.85 33.00 18.72
N LYS A 170 3.66 32.19 17.66
CA LYS A 170 3.00 32.59 16.41
C LYS A 170 1.53 32.17 16.36
N MET A 171 1.06 31.39 17.33
CA MET A 171 -0.32 30.91 17.38
C MET A 171 -1.29 32.03 17.77
N HIS A 172 -2.55 31.89 17.38
CA HIS A 172 -3.60 32.81 17.78
C HIS A 172 -3.81 32.78 19.30
N PRO A 173 -3.70 33.94 20.00
CA PRO A 173 -3.94 34.04 21.43
C PRO A 173 -5.30 33.49 21.84
N GLU A 174 -5.31 32.71 22.93
CA GLU A 174 -6.52 32.13 23.56
C GLU A 174 -7.32 31.18 22.65
N GLY A 175 -6.76 30.76 21.52
CA GLY A 175 -7.34 29.74 20.65
C GLY A 175 -7.29 28.33 21.28
N PRO A 176 -8.21 27.42 20.90
CA PRO A 176 -8.30 26.08 21.50
C PRO A 176 -6.99 25.29 21.36
N LEU A 177 -6.35 25.34 20.18
CA LEU A 177 -5.07 24.68 19.96
C LEU A 177 -3.93 25.34 20.76
N GLN A 178 -3.95 26.66 20.93
CA GLN A 178 -2.94 27.34 21.73
C GLN A 178 -3.04 26.92 23.20
N LEU A 179 -4.25 26.82 23.76
CA LEU A 179 -4.47 26.35 25.13
C LEU A 179 -3.96 24.91 25.34
N GLU A 180 -4.23 24.02 24.38
CA GLU A 180 -3.71 22.64 24.39
C GLU A 180 -2.16 22.63 24.40
N VAL A 181 -1.54 23.38 23.48
CA VAL A 181 -0.07 23.45 23.37
C VAL A 181 0.55 24.08 24.62
N ASN A 182 -0.08 25.09 25.21
CA ASN A 182 0.39 25.73 26.44
C ASN A 182 0.46 24.71 27.59
N GLY A 183 -0.55 23.86 27.72
CA GLY A 183 -0.56 22.76 28.70
C GLY A 183 0.58 21.77 28.48
N ILE A 184 0.87 21.42 27.22
CA ILE A 184 1.97 20.51 26.89
C ILE A 184 3.34 21.14 27.20
N LEU A 185 3.57 22.41 26.85
CA LEU A 185 4.90 23.02 26.95
C LEU A 185 5.25 23.52 28.35
N PHE A 186 4.26 24.00 29.09
CA PHE A 186 4.44 24.74 30.35
C PHE A 186 3.60 24.17 31.51
N GLY A 187 2.77 23.15 31.28
CA GLY A 187 2.06 22.44 32.32
C GLY A 187 3.00 21.64 33.23
N LYS A 188 2.54 21.38 34.46
CA LYS A 188 3.30 20.61 35.47
C LYS A 188 3.34 19.11 35.19
N ASP A 189 2.50 18.62 34.28
CA ASP A 189 2.29 17.19 34.00
C ASP A 189 3.05 16.68 32.76
N TYR A 190 3.89 17.51 32.15
CA TYR A 190 4.61 17.15 30.92
C TYR A 190 5.65 16.04 31.11
N GLN A 191 6.13 15.84 32.34
CA GLN A 191 7.02 14.72 32.72
C GLN A 191 6.25 13.51 33.25
N ASP A 192 4.95 13.66 33.54
CA ASP A 192 4.07 12.68 34.17
C ASP A 192 2.88 12.31 33.27
N ASP A 193 3.08 12.37 31.95
CA ASP A 193 2.16 11.77 30.99
C ASP A 193 2.07 10.28 31.41
N PRO A 194 0.93 9.79 31.95
CA PRO A 194 0.91 8.53 32.68
C PRO A 194 1.51 7.42 31.79
N PRO A 195 2.38 6.54 32.35
CA PRO A 195 2.81 5.37 31.61
C PRO A 195 1.56 4.67 31.12
N ASP A 196 1.55 4.24 29.86
CA ASP A 196 0.39 3.76 29.10
C ASP A 196 -0.62 2.98 29.97
N GLN A 197 -1.56 3.72 30.58
CA GLN A 197 -2.57 3.17 31.50
C GLN A 197 -3.83 2.76 30.75
N ASP A 198 -3.89 3.11 29.46
CA ASP A 198 -4.82 2.52 28.50
C ASP A 198 -4.14 1.36 27.78
N GLU A 199 -3.75 0.32 28.52
CA GLU A 199 -3.96 -1.02 27.98
C GLU A 199 -5.47 -1.11 27.71
N ILE A 200 -5.87 -0.83 26.47
CA ILE A 200 -7.18 -1.24 25.97
C ILE A 200 -7.28 -2.70 26.39
N PRO A 201 -8.27 -3.10 27.24
CA PRO A 201 -8.33 -4.45 27.77
C PRO A 201 -8.23 -5.39 26.58
N ASN A 202 -7.09 -6.05 26.50
CA ASN A 202 -6.74 -6.86 25.37
C ASN A 202 -7.67 -8.07 25.47
N SER A 203 -8.83 -8.03 24.80
CA SER A 203 -9.68 -9.21 24.69
C SER A 203 -8.99 -10.33 23.89
N GLU A 204 -7.74 -10.12 23.46
CA GLU A 204 -6.81 -11.10 22.92
C GLU A 204 -5.70 -11.52 23.92
N SER A 205 -5.83 -11.24 25.23
CA SER A 205 -4.84 -11.64 26.26
C SER A 205 -4.78 -13.15 26.56
N ASN A 206 -5.37 -14.00 25.73
CA ASN A 206 -5.13 -15.45 25.74
C ASN A 206 -4.22 -15.90 24.59
N GLN A 207 -3.60 -14.98 23.84
CA GLN A 207 -2.48 -15.36 22.98
C GLN A 207 -1.21 -15.39 23.82
N PRO A 208 -0.47 -16.52 23.87
CA PRO A 208 0.81 -16.57 24.56
C PRO A 208 1.71 -15.46 24.01
N GLU A 209 2.46 -14.79 24.90
CA GLU A 209 3.53 -13.86 24.54
C GLU A 209 4.36 -14.50 23.42
N ARG A 210 4.15 -14.03 22.19
CA ARG A 210 5.04 -14.42 21.10
C ARG A 210 6.34 -13.73 21.44
N GLU A 211 7.34 -14.50 21.86
CA GLU A 211 8.71 -14.03 21.88
C GLU A 211 8.93 -13.23 20.59
N ASN A 212 9.47 -12.01 20.71
CA ASN A 212 9.98 -11.26 19.57
C ASN A 212 11.17 -12.04 19.02
N VAL A 213 10.88 -13.13 18.30
CA VAL A 213 11.83 -13.80 17.45
C VAL A 213 12.12 -12.77 16.38
N GLY A 214 13.30 -12.15 16.46
CA GLY A 214 13.80 -11.28 15.40
C GLY A 214 13.64 -11.99 14.05
N PRO A 215 13.62 -11.26 12.92
CA PRO A 215 13.45 -11.87 11.61
C PRO A 215 14.40 -13.06 11.50
N ILE A 216 13.83 -14.26 11.39
CA ILE A 216 14.61 -15.48 11.21
C ILE A 216 15.39 -15.25 9.92
N GLU A 217 16.69 -15.03 10.03
CA GLU A 217 17.57 -15.00 8.86
C GLU A 217 17.63 -16.42 8.30
N ILE A 218 16.69 -16.72 7.42
CA ILE A 218 16.71 -17.93 6.64
C ILE A 218 17.80 -17.77 5.59
N LYS A 219 18.96 -18.38 5.84
CA LYS A 219 20.04 -18.50 4.87
C LYS A 219 19.83 -19.76 4.05
N ILE A 220 19.71 -19.60 2.74
CA ILE A 220 19.67 -20.72 1.79
C ILE A 220 21.12 -21.08 1.47
N GLU A 221 21.57 -22.22 1.97
CA GLU A 221 22.84 -22.84 1.59
C GLU A 221 22.59 -23.78 0.40
N ASP A 222 23.54 -23.88 -0.55
CA ASP A 222 23.46 -24.76 -1.73
C ASP A 222 22.26 -24.48 -2.66
N ILE A 223 22.34 -23.36 -3.39
CA ILE A 223 21.32 -22.89 -4.34
C ILE A 223 21.15 -23.93 -5.47
N SER A 224 19.90 -24.35 -5.72
CA SER A 224 19.52 -25.17 -6.87
C SER A 224 19.83 -24.43 -8.18
N CYS A 225 20.36 -25.15 -9.18
CA CYS A 225 20.63 -24.57 -10.49
C CYS A 225 19.36 -24.32 -11.32
N GLU A 226 18.25 -25.00 -11.01
CA GLU A 226 17.00 -24.93 -11.78
C GLU A 226 15.92 -24.09 -11.10
N ILE A 227 15.92 -24.01 -9.76
CA ILE A 227 14.91 -23.24 -9.01
C ILE A 227 15.59 -22.09 -8.27
N TYR A 228 15.30 -20.86 -8.73
CA TYR A 228 15.84 -19.63 -8.14
C TYR A 228 15.46 -19.49 -6.65
N ASP A 229 16.42 -19.11 -5.81
CA ASP A 229 16.26 -18.99 -4.34
C ASP A 229 15.69 -20.28 -3.67
N ALA A 230 16.10 -21.46 -4.15
CA ALA A 230 15.81 -22.75 -3.53
C ALA A 230 17.08 -23.55 -3.22
N SER A 231 17.01 -24.50 -2.28
CA SER A 231 18.06 -25.45 -1.95
C SER A 231 17.51 -26.86 -1.77
N ARG A 232 18.34 -27.86 -2.06
CA ARG A 232 18.05 -29.28 -1.78
C ARG A 232 16.82 -29.83 -2.49
N ILE A 233 16.30 -29.11 -3.49
CA ILE A 233 15.19 -29.48 -4.35
C ILE A 233 15.53 -29.21 -5.81
N ASP A 234 14.96 -29.99 -6.70
CA ASP A 234 15.18 -29.88 -8.14
C ASP A 234 13.94 -30.27 -8.95
N ILE A 235 13.87 -29.84 -10.21
CA ILE A 235 12.79 -30.26 -11.11
C ILE A 235 13.15 -31.63 -11.69
N GLN A 236 12.22 -32.58 -11.56
CA GLN A 236 12.33 -33.90 -12.16
C GLN A 236 11.11 -34.17 -13.01
N HIS A 237 11.27 -34.93 -14.09
CA HIS A 237 10.13 -35.33 -14.91
C HIS A 237 9.67 -36.74 -14.56
N SER A 238 8.36 -36.92 -14.54
CA SER A 238 7.71 -38.22 -14.40
C SER A 238 6.73 -38.44 -15.54
N GLN A 239 6.54 -39.69 -15.93
CA GLN A 239 5.63 -40.05 -17.02
C GLN A 239 4.15 -39.84 -16.65
N GLU A 240 3.82 -39.87 -15.35
CA GLU A 240 2.44 -39.77 -14.86
C GLU A 240 2.02 -38.33 -14.54
N TYR A 241 2.92 -37.51 -13.99
CA TYR A 241 2.60 -36.17 -13.49
C TYR A 241 3.36 -35.03 -14.18
N GLY A 242 4.20 -35.34 -15.18
CA GLY A 242 5.05 -34.34 -15.81
C GLY A 242 6.14 -33.84 -14.85
N ALA A 243 6.41 -32.52 -14.87
CA ALA A 243 7.37 -31.87 -14.00
C ALA A 243 6.95 -31.94 -12.52
N LYS A 244 7.86 -32.36 -11.65
CA LYS A 244 7.68 -32.45 -10.21
C LYS A 244 8.89 -31.87 -9.49
N ILE A 245 8.67 -31.31 -8.30
CA ILE A 245 9.75 -30.87 -7.42
C ILE A 245 10.12 -32.05 -6.51
N ALA A 246 11.40 -32.44 -6.52
CA ALA A 246 11.89 -33.56 -5.73
C ALA A 246 13.11 -33.15 -4.88
N ALA A 247 13.20 -33.69 -3.67
CA ALA A 247 14.34 -33.47 -2.81
C ALA A 247 15.58 -34.18 -3.37
N THR A 248 16.72 -33.47 -3.43
CA THR A 248 18.01 -34.05 -3.86
C THR A 248 18.79 -34.63 -2.69
N THR A 249 18.50 -34.19 -1.47
CA THR A 249 19.08 -34.69 -0.22
C THR A 249 18.02 -34.83 0.86
N TYR A 250 18.39 -35.44 1.99
CA TYR A 250 17.55 -35.43 3.19
C TYR A 250 17.37 -33.99 3.71
N ILE A 251 16.13 -33.62 4.03
CA ILE A 251 15.75 -32.30 4.58
C ILE A 251 15.21 -32.52 5.99
N LYS A 252 15.81 -31.86 6.98
CA LYS A 252 15.37 -31.98 8.38
C LYS A 252 14.11 -31.12 8.62
N PRO A 253 13.22 -31.55 9.54
CA PRO A 253 12.11 -30.70 9.97
C PRO A 253 12.60 -29.33 10.46
N GLY A 254 12.06 -28.26 9.87
CA GLY A 254 12.44 -26.87 10.18
C GLY A 254 13.49 -26.26 9.25
N GLU A 255 14.09 -27.03 8.34
CA GLU A 255 14.99 -26.48 7.31
C GLU A 255 14.18 -25.80 6.19
N ALA A 256 14.61 -24.61 5.79
CA ALA A 256 14.01 -23.90 4.67
C ALA A 256 14.56 -24.41 3.34
N ILE A 257 13.65 -24.75 2.44
CA ILE A 257 13.97 -25.29 1.12
C ILE A 257 13.88 -24.24 0.01
N ALA A 258 13.08 -23.18 0.19
CA ALA A 258 12.96 -22.09 -0.76
C ALA A 258 12.44 -20.81 -0.09
N ILE A 259 12.88 -19.65 -0.59
CA ILE A 259 12.29 -18.35 -0.27
C ILE A 259 11.85 -17.71 -1.58
N ILE A 260 10.61 -17.97 -1.99
CA ILE A 260 10.09 -17.46 -3.26
C ILE A 260 9.52 -16.06 -3.05
N ARG A 261 10.12 -15.08 -3.73
CA ARG A 261 9.55 -13.74 -3.85
C ARG A 261 8.62 -13.71 -5.07
N PRO A 262 7.31 -13.44 -4.91
CA PRO A 262 6.40 -13.41 -6.04
C PRO A 262 6.78 -12.25 -6.97
N TYR A 263 6.72 -12.55 -8.26
CA TYR A 263 7.02 -11.59 -9.33
C TYR A 263 6.03 -10.41 -9.31
N VAL A 264 4.75 -10.69 -9.02
CA VAL A 264 3.66 -9.72 -8.94
C VAL A 264 2.85 -9.93 -7.67
N ARG A 265 2.35 -8.84 -7.09
CA ARG A 265 1.39 -8.85 -5.98
C ARG A 265 0.26 -7.88 -6.30
N LYS A 266 -0.96 -8.17 -5.83
CA LYS A 266 -2.08 -7.23 -5.79
C LYS A 266 -2.72 -7.29 -4.41
N ILE A 267 -2.90 -6.12 -3.81
CA ILE A 267 -3.67 -5.98 -2.58
C ILE A 267 -5.15 -6.04 -2.96
N ILE A 268 -5.88 -6.96 -2.31
CA ILE A 268 -7.33 -7.07 -2.45
C ILE A 268 -7.97 -5.71 -2.15
N THR A 269 -8.96 -5.28 -2.95
CA THR A 269 -9.45 -3.89 -2.93
C THR A 269 -9.88 -3.39 -1.54
N ARG A 270 -10.42 -4.26 -0.68
CA ARG A 270 -10.81 -3.89 0.70
C ARG A 270 -9.64 -3.52 1.63
N LEU A 271 -8.40 -3.83 1.26
CA LEU A 271 -7.18 -3.54 2.01
C LEU A 271 -6.34 -2.43 1.36
N THR A 272 -6.79 -1.82 0.24
CA THR A 272 -6.04 -0.82 -0.53
C THR A 272 -5.49 0.32 0.33
N TYR A 273 -6.25 0.83 1.31
CA TYR A 273 -5.81 1.93 2.17
C TYR A 273 -5.16 1.49 3.48
N ARG A 274 -4.95 0.18 3.66
CA ARG A 274 -4.35 -0.40 4.85
C ARG A 274 -2.96 -0.97 4.59
N CYS A 275 -2.77 -1.64 3.45
CA CYS A 275 -1.54 -2.34 3.13
C CYS A 275 -0.76 -1.63 2.03
N CYS A 276 0.56 -1.72 2.09
CA CYS A 276 1.44 -1.23 1.03
C CYS A 276 1.20 -2.02 -0.26
N ALA A 277 0.94 -1.32 -1.37
CA ALA A 277 0.67 -1.93 -2.67
C ALA A 277 1.85 -2.73 -3.25
N LEU A 278 3.10 -2.48 -2.78
CA LEU A 278 4.31 -3.19 -3.21
C LEU A 278 4.67 -4.36 -2.28
N CYS A 279 4.68 -4.13 -0.97
CA CYS A 279 5.27 -5.07 -0.01
C CYS A 279 4.27 -5.72 0.97
N ASP A 280 2.98 -5.39 0.88
CA ASP A 280 1.87 -5.96 1.68
C ASP A 280 1.95 -5.71 3.20
N LYS A 281 2.98 -5.00 3.67
CA LYS A 281 3.05 -4.56 5.07
C LYS A 281 1.90 -3.60 5.38
N ASP A 282 1.38 -3.68 6.60
CA ASP A 282 0.49 -2.66 7.14
C ASP A 282 1.17 -1.28 7.03
N ALA A 283 0.46 -0.31 6.48
CA ALA A 283 0.92 1.05 6.22
C ALA A 283 0.11 2.03 7.08
N PHE A 284 0.37 2.05 8.39
CA PHE A 284 -0.39 2.89 9.34
C PHE A 284 -0.26 4.40 9.06
N ALA A 285 0.91 4.85 8.62
CA ALA A 285 1.14 6.17 8.06
C ALA A 285 1.35 6.09 6.54
N ALA A 286 0.41 5.47 5.83
CA ALA A 286 0.51 5.29 4.38
C ALA A 286 0.69 6.62 3.64
N ILE A 287 1.54 6.61 2.60
CA ILE A 287 1.63 7.65 1.59
C ILE A 287 0.94 7.20 0.31
N PRO A 288 0.24 8.09 -0.41
CA PRO A 288 -0.46 7.70 -1.61
C PRO A 288 0.45 7.77 -2.83
N CYS A 289 -0.01 7.19 -3.94
CA CYS A 289 0.46 7.59 -5.26
C CYS A 289 0.22 9.10 -5.46
N ASP A 290 1.13 9.75 -6.20
CA ASP A 290 1.05 11.18 -6.48
C ASP A 290 -0.05 11.49 -7.52
N TYR A 291 -0.45 10.51 -8.34
CA TYR A 291 -1.34 10.71 -9.48
C TYR A 291 -2.72 10.06 -9.34
N CYS A 292 -2.82 8.84 -8.82
CA CYS A 292 -4.10 8.15 -8.59
C CYS A 292 -4.44 8.01 -7.10
N VAL A 293 -5.67 7.57 -6.81
CA VAL A 293 -6.10 7.24 -5.44
C VAL A 293 -6.00 5.74 -5.12
N HIS A 294 -5.67 4.90 -6.11
CA HIS A 294 -5.81 3.44 -6.03
C HIS A 294 -4.61 2.69 -5.43
N ALA A 295 -3.58 3.40 -5.00
CA ALA A 295 -2.39 2.80 -4.43
C ALA A 295 -1.84 3.65 -3.28
N VAL A 296 -1.49 2.97 -2.19
CA VAL A 296 -0.77 3.54 -1.06
C VAL A 296 0.45 2.68 -0.70
N TYR A 297 1.41 3.28 -0.02
CA TYR A 297 2.72 2.68 0.26
C TYR A 297 3.14 2.96 1.70
N CYS A 298 3.93 2.07 2.28
CA CYS A 298 4.46 2.25 3.64
C CYS A 298 5.65 3.23 3.69
N SER A 299 6.32 3.47 2.56
CA SER A 299 7.48 4.37 2.45
C SER A 299 7.62 4.92 1.04
N GLU A 300 8.36 6.03 0.93
CA GLU A 300 8.75 6.66 -0.32
C GLU A 300 9.53 5.66 -1.22
N ASP A 301 10.43 4.85 -0.64
CA ASP A 301 11.12 3.76 -1.35
C ASP A 301 10.12 2.78 -1.99
N CYS A 302 9.11 2.32 -1.25
CA CYS A 302 8.11 1.41 -1.81
C CYS A 302 7.26 2.04 -2.91
N ARG A 303 6.93 3.34 -2.79
CA ARG A 303 6.21 4.07 -3.84
C ARG A 303 7.05 4.17 -5.10
N ASP A 304 8.30 4.61 -4.97
CA ASP A 304 9.18 4.89 -6.10
C ASP A 304 9.58 3.59 -6.80
N ARG A 305 9.81 2.51 -6.05
CA ARG A 305 10.00 1.17 -6.63
C ARG A 305 8.78 0.66 -7.36
N ALA A 306 7.58 0.77 -6.79
CA ALA A 306 6.36 0.35 -7.47
C ALA A 306 6.15 1.12 -8.78
N TRP A 307 6.39 2.44 -8.77
CA TRP A 307 6.38 3.29 -9.96
C TRP A 307 7.30 2.76 -11.06
N ASN A 308 8.55 2.48 -10.68
CA ASN A 308 9.56 1.99 -11.59
C ASN A 308 9.32 0.54 -12.05
N GLU A 309 8.67 -0.32 -11.25
CA GLU A 309 8.42 -1.71 -11.63
C GLU A 309 7.19 -1.89 -12.52
N TYR A 310 6.08 -1.22 -12.23
CA TYR A 310 4.82 -1.44 -12.96
C TYR A 310 3.83 -0.27 -12.90
N HIS A 311 3.86 0.52 -11.82
CA HIS A 311 2.76 1.43 -11.52
C HIS A 311 2.73 2.65 -12.45
N GLU A 312 3.84 3.04 -13.07
CA GLU A 312 3.85 4.10 -14.09
C GLU A 312 2.90 3.78 -15.27
N LEU A 313 2.91 2.53 -15.75
CA LEU A 313 2.04 2.08 -16.84
C LEU A 313 0.62 1.73 -16.34
N GLU A 314 0.51 1.28 -15.09
CA GLU A 314 -0.75 0.87 -14.47
C GLU A 314 -1.62 2.06 -14.01
N CYS A 315 -0.99 3.11 -13.47
CA CYS A 315 -1.63 4.27 -12.87
C CYS A 315 -2.72 4.92 -13.74
N PRO A 316 -2.54 5.13 -15.07
CA PRO A 316 -3.58 5.74 -15.88
C PRO A 316 -4.78 4.83 -16.17
N ILE A 317 -4.63 3.50 -16.02
CA ILE A 317 -5.68 2.54 -16.36
C ILE A 317 -6.35 1.90 -15.14
N ILE A 318 -5.70 1.93 -13.97
CA ILE A 318 -6.20 1.25 -12.76
C ILE A 318 -7.59 1.73 -12.34
N ASP A 319 -7.88 3.01 -12.53
CA ASP A 319 -9.20 3.59 -12.23
C ASP A 319 -10.30 2.94 -13.08
N ILE A 320 -10.06 2.79 -14.38
CA ILE A 320 -10.97 2.10 -15.30
C ILE A 320 -11.18 0.65 -14.86
N LEU A 321 -10.09 -0.03 -14.50
CA LEU A 321 -10.16 -1.45 -14.13
C LEU A 321 -10.95 -1.67 -12.83
N GLU A 322 -10.78 -0.78 -11.84
CA GLU A 322 -11.55 -0.81 -10.59
C GLU A 322 -13.03 -0.42 -10.82
N GLU A 323 -13.33 0.54 -11.70
CA GLU A 323 -14.71 0.90 -12.07
C GLU A 323 -15.46 -0.25 -12.75
N LEU A 324 -14.77 -0.97 -13.64
CA LEU A 324 -15.29 -2.16 -14.31
C LEU A 324 -15.45 -3.34 -13.35
N ARG A 325 -15.01 -3.22 -12.08
CA ARG A 325 -15.01 -4.27 -11.06
C ARG A 325 -14.34 -5.54 -11.57
N ILE A 326 -13.24 -5.36 -12.29
CA ILE A 326 -12.38 -6.46 -12.72
C ILE A 326 -11.86 -7.15 -11.45
N ALA A 327 -11.98 -8.48 -11.41
CA ALA A 327 -11.61 -9.23 -10.21
C ALA A 327 -10.09 -9.13 -9.93
N ASP A 328 -9.72 -9.18 -8.66
CA ASP A 328 -8.33 -8.92 -8.21
C ASP A 328 -7.31 -9.85 -8.86
N ASP A 329 -7.70 -11.09 -9.19
CA ASP A 329 -6.87 -12.06 -9.93
C ASP A 329 -6.50 -11.55 -11.33
N TYR A 330 -7.43 -10.92 -12.05
CA TYR A 330 -7.17 -10.28 -13.35
C TYR A 330 -6.17 -9.13 -13.23
N LEU A 331 -6.24 -8.36 -12.16
CA LEU A 331 -5.33 -7.24 -11.91
C LEU A 331 -3.88 -7.72 -11.68
N VAL A 332 -3.70 -8.91 -11.10
CA VAL A 332 -2.38 -9.56 -11.01
C VAL A 332 -1.82 -9.84 -12.41
N PHE A 333 -2.63 -10.36 -13.33
CA PHE A 333 -2.18 -10.64 -14.71
C PHE A 333 -1.80 -9.36 -15.46
N VAL A 334 -2.66 -8.34 -15.42
CA VAL A 334 -2.39 -7.04 -16.06
C VAL A 334 -1.07 -6.46 -15.53
N ARG A 335 -0.88 -6.46 -14.21
CA ARG A 335 0.36 -5.96 -13.59
C ARG A 335 1.58 -6.78 -14.01
N GLY A 336 1.47 -8.10 -14.14
CA GLY A 336 2.54 -8.97 -14.63
C GLY A 336 2.94 -8.67 -16.06
N LEU A 337 1.96 -8.47 -16.94
CA LEU A 337 2.20 -8.03 -18.30
C LEU A 337 2.92 -6.67 -18.34
N LEU A 338 2.40 -5.67 -17.62
CA LEU A 338 3.00 -4.32 -17.59
C LEU A 338 4.44 -4.35 -17.07
N LYS A 339 4.70 -5.13 -16.01
CA LYS A 339 6.04 -5.31 -15.46
C LYS A 339 6.98 -6.00 -16.46
N GLY A 340 6.52 -7.06 -17.12
CA GLY A 340 7.29 -7.78 -18.14
C GLY A 340 7.64 -6.91 -19.33
N VAL A 341 6.66 -6.17 -19.87
CA VAL A 341 6.86 -5.21 -20.97
C VAL A 341 7.88 -4.14 -20.59
N LYS A 342 7.82 -3.64 -19.35
CA LYS A 342 8.76 -2.65 -18.85
C LYS A 342 10.18 -3.21 -18.69
N GLN A 343 10.33 -4.45 -18.23
CA GLN A 343 11.63 -5.12 -18.11
C GLN A 343 12.27 -5.44 -19.46
N ALA A 344 11.46 -5.77 -20.46
CA ALA A 344 11.94 -6.03 -21.82
C ALA A 344 12.19 -4.75 -22.64
N ASP A 345 11.94 -3.56 -22.07
CA ASP A 345 12.03 -2.27 -22.78
C ASP A 345 11.14 -2.20 -24.03
N GLY A 346 9.92 -2.70 -23.92
CA GLY A 346 8.92 -2.62 -24.99
C GLY A 346 8.19 -3.93 -25.26
N MET A 347 7.03 -3.79 -25.93
CA MET A 347 6.16 -4.93 -26.24
C MET A 347 6.80 -5.92 -27.21
N ASP A 348 7.50 -5.42 -28.23
CA ASP A 348 8.11 -6.29 -29.26
C ASP A 348 9.20 -7.18 -28.66
N ASN A 349 10.05 -6.61 -27.80
CA ASN A 349 11.08 -7.36 -27.07
C ASN A 349 10.46 -8.34 -26.06
N PHE A 350 9.36 -7.97 -25.42
CA PHE A 350 8.64 -8.85 -24.50
C PHE A 350 8.04 -10.06 -25.22
N ILE A 351 7.44 -9.86 -26.40
CA ILE A 351 6.93 -10.95 -27.24
C ILE A 351 8.07 -11.87 -27.66
N ALA A 352 9.17 -11.33 -28.18
CA ALA A 352 10.34 -12.11 -28.57
C ALA A 352 10.89 -12.95 -27.39
N MET A 353 10.96 -12.35 -26.18
CA MET A 353 11.39 -13.06 -24.98
C MET A 353 10.46 -14.22 -24.60
N ILE A 354 9.15 -14.09 -24.81
CA ILE A 354 8.19 -15.18 -24.57
C ILE A 354 8.34 -16.27 -25.64
N GLU A 355 8.44 -15.89 -26.92
CA GLU A 355 8.60 -16.83 -28.03
C GLU A 355 9.88 -17.66 -27.90
N ASP A 356 10.97 -17.07 -27.40
CA ASP A 356 12.21 -17.78 -27.11
C ASP A 356 12.01 -18.84 -26.00
N ILE A 357 11.23 -18.54 -24.96
CA ILE A 357 10.93 -19.50 -23.87
C ILE A 357 10.03 -20.63 -24.38
N GLU A 358 9.02 -20.34 -25.19
CA GLU A 358 8.12 -21.35 -25.77
C GLU A 358 8.83 -22.24 -26.81
N GLY A 359 9.93 -21.76 -27.42
CA GLY A 359 10.75 -22.51 -28.36
C GLY A 359 11.77 -23.46 -27.71
N GLU A 360 11.96 -23.38 -26.40
CA GLU A 360 12.87 -24.25 -25.61
C GLU A 360 12.16 -25.47 -24.98
N GLU A 361 10.83 -25.54 -24.99
CA GLU A 361 10.01 -26.72 -24.62
C GLU A 361 9.76 -27.67 -25.81
#